data_AF-J6I1X2-F1
#
_entry.id   AF-J6I1X2-F1
#
_cell.length_a   1.000
_cell.length_b   1.000
_cell.length_c   1.000
_cell.angle_alpha   90.00
_cell.angle_beta   90.00
_cell.angle_gamma   90.00
#
_symmetry.space_group_name_H-M   'P 1'
#
loop_
_entity.id
_entity.type
_entity.pdbx_description
1 polymer ?
#
loop_
_entity_poly.entity_id
_entity_poly.type
_entity_poly.pdbx_seq_one_letter_code
_entity_poly.pdbx_strand_id
1 'polypeptide(L)'
;MSYHTAYLFYRDALVVQQRTYAVIRNHLQEMGQLPEETRMRVSILDYIQERTYLSRSSVLNVLSALKSGNYIAFKRGGYLTGVNKLPERL
;
A
#
# COMPACT_ATOMS: atom_id res chain seq x y z
N MET A 1 21.04 20.91 -20.68
CA MET A 1 21.09 19.44 -20.44
C MET A 1 20.51 19.01 -19.08
N SER A 2 19.68 19.82 -18.41
CA SER A 2 19.09 19.49 -17.09
C SER A 2 17.63 19.00 -17.14
N TYR A 3 16.87 19.33 -18.20
CA TYR A 3 15.46 18.94 -18.29
C TYR A 3 15.26 17.45 -18.57
N HIS A 4 16.15 16.83 -19.35
CA HIS A 4 16.05 15.40 -19.66
C HIS A 4 16.31 14.51 -18.46
N THR A 5 17.26 14.84 -17.59
CA THR A 5 17.54 14.06 -16.38
C THR A 5 16.37 14.14 -15.40
N ALA A 6 15.83 15.34 -15.14
CA ALA A 6 14.66 15.52 -14.27
C ALA A 6 13.42 14.77 -14.77
N TYR A 7 13.17 14.77 -16.09
CA TYR A 7 12.05 14.05 -16.68
C TYR A 7 12.18 12.53 -16.56
N LEU A 8 13.39 11.99 -16.74
CA LEU A 8 13.66 10.56 -16.57
C LEU A 8 13.44 10.12 -15.12
N PHE A 9 13.96 10.86 -14.14
CA PHE A 9 13.73 10.58 -12.71
C PHE A 9 12.24 10.61 -12.34
N TYR A 10 11.49 11.56 -12.89
CA TYR A 10 10.05 11.65 -12.65
C TYR A 10 9.30 10.43 -13.21
N ARG A 11 9.63 10.00 -14.44
CA ARG A 11 9.05 8.78 -15.02
C ARG A 11 9.38 7.54 -14.20
N ASP A 12 10.63 7.39 -13.78
CA ASP A 12 11.04 6.25 -12.96
C ASP A 12 10.32 6.24 -11.61
N ALA A 13 10.19 7.40 -10.95
CA ALA A 13 9.44 7.53 -9.71
C ALA A 13 7.97 7.13 -9.90
N LEU A 14 7.32 7.54 -10.99
CA LEU A 14 5.94 7.15 -11.29
C LEU A 14 5.80 5.65 -11.51
N VAL A 15 6.71 5.03 -12.27
CA VAL A 15 6.67 3.58 -12.53
C VAL A 15 6.88 2.78 -11.24
N VAL A 16 7.84 3.20 -10.41
CA VAL A 16 8.08 2.58 -9.11
C VAL A 16 6.85 2.73 -8.22
N GLN A 17 6.26 3.92 -8.15
CA GLN A 17 5.06 4.17 -7.36
C GLN A 17 3.87 3.31 -7.81
N GLN A 18 3.65 3.16 -9.12
CA GLN A 18 2.61 2.29 -9.66
C GLN A 18 2.83 0.82 -9.29
N ARG A 19 4.07 0.33 -9.37
CA ARG A 19 4.42 -1.03 -8.97
C ARG A 19 4.25 -1.24 -7.46
N THR A 20 4.74 -0.31 -6.65
CA THR A 20 4.58 -0.32 -5.19
C THR A 20 3.11 -0.38 -4.80
N TYR A 21 2.28 0.47 -5.42
CA TYR A 21 0.85 0.46 -5.18
C TYR A 21 0.21 -0.89 -5.54
N ALA A 22 0.50 -1.42 -6.73
CA ALA A 22 -0.07 -2.69 -7.18
C ALA A 22 0.24 -3.84 -6.22
N VAL A 23 1.49 -3.91 -5.72
CA VAL A 23 1.90 -4.93 -4.74
C VAL A 23 1.12 -4.78 -3.43
N ILE A 24 1.05 -3.56 -2.88
CA ILE A 24 0.32 -3.27 -1.64
C ILE A 24 -1.17 -3.57 -1.79
N ARG A 25 -1.77 -3.19 -2.92
CA ARG A 25 -3.16 -3.44 -3.25
C ARG A 25 -3.47 -4.94 -3.22
N ASN A 26 -2.66 -5.76 -3.88
CA ASN A 26 -2.86 -7.21 -3.89
C ASN A 26 -2.82 -7.80 -2.47
N HIS A 27 -1.83 -7.39 -1.66
CA HIS A 27 -1.71 -7.87 -0.27
C HIS A 27 -2.89 -7.41 0.60
N LEU A 28 -3.42 -6.21 0.38
CA LEU A 28 -4.62 -5.74 1.07
C LEU A 28 -5.86 -6.54 0.67
N GLN A 29 -6.00 -6.92 -0.60
CA GLN A 29 -7.10 -7.78 -1.07
C GLN A 29 -7.00 -9.17 -0.44
N GLU A 30 -5.81 -9.77 -0.44
CA GLU A 30 -5.55 -11.06 0.22
C GLU A 30 -5.85 -10.99 1.71
N MET A 31 -5.31 -9.99 2.41
CA MET A 31 -5.55 -9.80 3.84
C MET A 31 -7.04 -9.57 4.12
N GLY A 32 -7.76 -8.85 3.25
CA GLY A 32 -9.20 -8.61 3.37
C GLY A 32 -10.07 -9.87 3.27
N GLN A 33 -9.57 -10.93 2.65
CA GLN A 33 -10.25 -12.24 2.59
C GLN A 33 -10.00 -13.11 3.83
N LEU A 34 -9.03 -12.74 4.68
CA LEU A 34 -8.73 -13.47 5.90
C LEU A 34 -9.81 -13.23 6.98
N PRO A 35 -10.07 -14.24 7.84
CA PRO A 35 -10.92 -14.05 9.02
C PRO A 35 -10.44 -12.88 9.88
N GLU A 36 -11.38 -12.19 10.55
CA GLU A 36 -11.04 -11.05 11.41
C GLU A 36 -10.01 -11.42 12.47
N GLU A 37 -10.12 -12.60 13.08
CA GLU A 37 -9.15 -13.10 14.07
C GLU A 37 -7.72 -13.13 13.52
N THR A 38 -7.54 -13.50 12.26
CA THR A 38 -6.22 -13.51 11.60
C THR A 38 -5.76 -12.09 11.30
N ARG A 39 -6.66 -11.24 10.80
CA ARG A 39 -6.36 -9.81 10.51
C ARG A 39 -5.97 -9.01 11.76
N MET A 40 -6.43 -9.42 12.94
CA MET A 40 -6.11 -8.76 14.21
C MET A 40 -4.79 -9.25 14.84
N ARG A 41 -4.12 -10.27 14.27
CA ARG A 41 -2.84 -10.78 14.80
C ARG A 41 -1.62 -10.08 14.22
N VAL A 42 -1.74 -9.46 13.06
CA VAL A 42 -0.62 -8.84 12.34
C VAL A 42 -1.05 -7.48 11.78
N SER A 43 -0.16 -6.48 11.90
CA SER A 43 -0.43 -5.17 11.31
C SER A 43 -0.34 -5.25 9.78
N ILE A 44 -1.07 -4.40 9.07
CA ILE A 44 -0.97 -4.29 7.60
C ILE A 44 0.48 -4.02 7.19
N LEU A 45 1.18 -3.20 7.96
CA LEU A 45 2.57 -2.83 7.68
C LEU A 45 3.47 -4.05 7.75
N ASP A 46 3.44 -4.79 8.86
CA ASP A 46 4.30 -5.96 9.05
C ASP A 46 3.95 -7.07 8.05
N TYR A 47 2.65 -7.29 7.80
CA TYR A 47 2.18 -8.26 6.81
C TYR A 47 2.77 -8.01 5.43
N ILE A 48 2.76 -6.76 4.98
CA ILE A 48 3.30 -6.34 3.68
C ILE A 48 4.84 -6.36 3.70
N GLN A 49 5.48 -5.89 4.77
CA GLN A 49 6.93 -5.84 4.85
C GLN A 49 7.58 -7.23 4.91
N GLU A 50 6.95 -8.20 5.54
CA GLU A 50 7.47 -9.58 5.58
C GLU A 50 7.39 -10.26 4.21
N ARG A 51 6.46 -9.84 3.36
CA ARG A 51 6.16 -10.47 2.06
C ARG A 51 6.72 -9.69 0.88
N THR A 52 7.28 -8.50 1.12
CA THR A 52 7.77 -7.60 0.08
C THR A 52 9.04 -6.89 0.53
N TYR A 53 9.87 -6.47 -0.42
CA TYR A 53 11.07 -5.65 -0.13
C TYR A 53 10.77 -4.15 -0.08
N LEU A 54 9.52 -3.77 0.21
CA LEU A 54 9.10 -2.37 0.22
C LEU A 54 9.55 -1.67 1.52
N SER A 55 9.99 -0.42 1.37
CA SER A 55 10.33 0.40 2.53
C SER A 55 9.10 0.72 3.38
N ARG A 56 9.29 0.90 4.70
CA ARG A 56 8.21 1.30 5.63
C ARG A 56 7.50 2.55 5.14
N SER A 57 8.26 3.57 4.76
CA SER A 57 7.71 4.85 4.31
C SER A 57 6.89 4.71 3.04
N SER A 58 7.34 3.90 2.07
CA SER A 58 6.58 3.63 0.85
C SER A 58 5.23 2.97 1.15
N VAL A 59 5.22 1.99 2.05
CA VAL A 59 3.97 1.31 2.46
C VAL A 59 3.04 2.28 3.20
N LEU A 60 3.56 3.00 4.19
CA LEU A 60 2.78 3.94 4.99
C LEU A 60 2.19 5.07 4.15
N ASN A 61 2.91 5.60 3.17
CA ASN A 61 2.40 6.62 2.25
C ASN A 61 1.18 6.11 1.47
N VAL A 62 1.25 4.88 0.94
CA VAL A 62 0.13 4.26 0.23
C VAL A 62 -1.04 3.97 1.17
N LEU A 63 -0.79 3.45 2.38
CA LEU A 63 -1.84 3.22 3.37
C LEU A 63 -2.53 4.52 3.79
N SER A 64 -1.79 5.61 3.93
CA SER A 64 -2.32 6.94 4.24
C SER A 64 -3.23 7.45 3.11
N ALA A 65 -2.80 7.32 1.86
CA ALA A 65 -3.59 7.69 0.69
C ALA A 65 -4.88 6.85 0.61
N LEU A 66 -4.79 5.53 0.82
CA LEU A 66 -5.94 4.63 0.79
C LEU A 66 -6.94 4.92 1.92
N LYS A 67 -6.44 5.20 3.13
CA LYS A 67 -7.29 5.60 4.26
C LYS A 67 -8.00 6.91 3.97
N SER A 68 -7.29 7.91 3.46
CA SER A 68 -7.85 9.22 3.13
C SER A 68 -8.93 9.14 2.04
N GLY A 69 -8.77 8.21 1.10
CA GLY A 69 -9.78 7.89 0.09
C GLY A 69 -10.90 6.96 0.55
N ASN A 70 -10.98 6.62 1.84
CA ASN A 70 -11.94 5.66 2.42
C ASN A 70 -11.93 4.27 1.75
N TYR A 71 -10.79 3.87 1.18
CA TYR A 71 -10.63 2.56 0.53
C TYR A 71 -10.34 1.44 1.53
N ILE A 72 -9.73 1.77 2.66
CA ILE A 72 -9.43 0.83 3.75
C ILE A 72 -9.78 1.45 5.10
N ALA A 73 -10.14 0.59 6.04
CA ALA A 73 -10.31 0.93 7.44
C ALA A 73 -9.38 0.04 8.29
N PHE A 74 -8.76 0.64 9.30
CA PHE A 74 -7.91 -0.08 10.26
C PHE A 74 -7.96 0.54 11.65
N LYS A 75 -7.78 -0.31 12.66
CA LYS A 75 -7.72 0.08 14.08
C LYS A 75 -6.35 0.63 14.47
N ARG A 76 -6.27 1.23 15.66
CA ARG A 76 -4.99 1.60 16.30
C ARG A 76 -4.07 0.36 16.34
N GLY A 77 -2.81 0.53 15.96
CA GLY A 77 -1.88 -0.59 15.75
C GLY A 77 -1.79 -1.09 14.31
N GLY A 78 -2.62 -0.56 13.40
CA GLY A 78 -2.52 -0.86 11.96
C GLY A 78 -3.21 -2.16 11.54
N TYR A 79 -4.16 -2.66 12.33
CA TYR A 79 -4.89 -3.90 12.05
C TYR A 79 -6.06 -3.65 11.10
N LEU A 80 -6.11 -4.39 9.99
CA LEU A 80 -7.09 -4.23 8.93
C LEU A 80 -8.50 -4.61 9.40
N THR A 81 -9.44 -3.67 9.37
CA THR A 81 -10.85 -3.94 9.73
C THR A 81 -11.76 -4.00 8.52
N GLY A 82 -11.48 -3.23 7.47
CA GLY A 82 -12.30 -3.22 6.26
C GLY A 82 -11.50 -2.90 5.01
N VAL A 83 -11.90 -3.52 3.90
CA VAL A 83 -11.40 -3.24 2.56
C VAL A 83 -12.60 -2.96 1.68
N ASN A 84 -12.65 -1.75 1.12
CA ASN A 84 -13.65 -1.34 0.14
C ASN A 84 -13.10 -1.58 -1.28
N LYS A 85 -13.80 -1.08 -2.31
CA LYS A 85 -13.35 -1.18 -3.70
C LYS A 85 -12.05 -0.40 -3.91
N LEU A 86 -10.92 -1.11 -3.89
CA LEU A 86 -9.60 -0.52 -4.14
C LEU A 86 -9.51 -0.05 -5.61
N PRO A 87 -9.01 1.18 -5.87
CA PRO A 87 -8.88 1.69 -7.23
C PRO A 87 -7.82 0.87 -8.01
N GLU A 88 -7.84 0.97 -9.33
CA GLU A 88 -6.80 0.32 -10.16
C GLU A 88 -5.48 1.10 -10.13
N ARG A 89 -5.54 2.41 -9.85
CA ARG A 89 -4.39 3.31 -9.74
C ARG A 89 -4.68 4.37 -8.67
N LEU A 90 -3.66 4.72 -7.88
CA LEU A 90 -3.66 5.86 -6.95
C LEU A 90 -3.18 7.13 -7.63
#